data_AF-A0A1H0GC53-F1
#
_entry.id   AF-A0A1H0GC53-F1
#
_cell.length_a   1.000
_cell.length_b   1.000
_cell.length_c   1.000
_cell.angle_alpha   90.00
_cell.angle_beta   90.00
_cell.angle_gamma   90.00
#
_symmetry.space_group_name_H-M   'P 1'
#
loop_
_entity.id
_entity.type
_entity.pdbx_description
1 polymer ?
#
loop_
_entity_poly.entity_id
_entity_poly.type
_entity_poly.pdbx_seq_one_letter_code
_entity_poly.pdbx_strand_id
1 'polypeptide(L)'
;MIKLGKLILPPDLIMKEDICPIIANKEIAVDGTEVIFLQQNYNKKIDLIATKESGWIDSFQKKQLEQLAKKVEQYELIFYQKKMMVRFRYEDPPCLDLEPITPIVDAPQLEKYFGIIKLKEV
;
A
#
# COMPACT_ATOMS: atom_id res chain seq x y z
N MET A 1 9.61 -5.89 -8.06
CA MET A 1 9.53 -6.54 -6.73
C MET A 1 8.76 -5.64 -5.80
N ILE A 2 7.91 -6.20 -4.95
CA ILE A 2 7.11 -5.46 -3.97
C ILE A 2 7.55 -5.89 -2.57
N LYS A 3 7.85 -4.93 -1.68
CA LYS A 3 8.24 -5.18 -0.28
C LYS A 3 7.52 -4.24 0.67
N LEU A 4 7.08 -4.75 1.81
CA LEU A 4 6.55 -3.95 2.91
C LEU A 4 7.40 -4.23 4.16
N GLY A 5 8.25 -3.28 4.53
CA GLY A 5 9.31 -3.49 5.50
C GLY A 5 10.25 -4.61 5.05
N LYS A 6 10.34 -5.69 5.84
CA LYS A 6 11.14 -6.88 5.51
C LYS A 6 10.37 -7.94 4.73
N LEU A 7 9.04 -7.82 4.62
CA LEU A 7 8.19 -8.80 3.94
C LEU A 7 8.26 -8.60 2.43
N ILE A 8 8.53 -9.68 1.70
CA ILE A 8 8.41 -9.73 0.24
C ILE A 8 6.99 -10.11 -0.11
N LEU A 9 6.32 -9.25 -0.87
CA LEU A 9 4.96 -9.45 -1.36
C LEU A 9 4.98 -9.98 -2.81
N PRO A 10 3.86 -10.59 -3.26
CA PRO A 10 3.71 -11.02 -4.64
C PRO A 10 3.96 -9.85 -5.61
N PRO A 11 4.66 -10.08 -6.75
CA PRO A 11 4.96 -9.00 -7.70
C PRO A 11 3.72 -8.50 -8.45
N ASP A 12 2.68 -9.32 -8.56
CA ASP A 12 1.47 -9.04 -9.34
C ASP A 12 0.39 -8.29 -8.53
N LEU A 13 0.73 -7.77 -7.34
CA LEU A 13 -0.20 -6.91 -6.60
C LEU A 13 -0.44 -5.62 -7.38
N ILE A 14 -1.71 -5.21 -7.43
CA ILE A 14 -2.12 -3.96 -8.06
C ILE A 14 -2.12 -2.88 -6.98
N MET A 15 -1.46 -1.75 -7.24
CA MET A 15 -1.51 -0.59 -6.36
C MET A 15 -2.54 0.40 -6.88
N LYS A 16 -3.58 0.65 -6.08
CA LYS A 16 -4.54 1.73 -6.30
C LYS A 16 -4.25 2.83 -5.29
N GLU A 17 -4.11 4.05 -5.77
CA GLU A 17 -3.79 5.19 -4.91
C GLU A 17 -4.78 6.33 -5.19
N ASP A 18 -5.18 7.05 -4.16
CA ASP A 18 -6.04 8.24 -4.34
C ASP A 18 -5.30 9.38 -5.03
N ILE A 19 -6.02 10.25 -5.74
CA ILE A 19 -5.41 11.47 -6.32
C ILE A 19 -4.99 12.36 -5.16
N CYS A 20 -3.70 12.71 -5.12
CA CYS A 20 -3.19 13.63 -4.13
C CYS A 20 -3.27 15.07 -4.68
N PRO A 21 -4.02 15.98 -4.06
CA PRO A 21 -4.07 17.36 -4.51
C PRO A 21 -2.71 18.03 -4.31
N ILE A 22 -2.23 18.70 -5.35
CA ILE A 22 -1.07 19.60 -5.25
C ILE A 22 -1.61 20.95 -4.81
N ILE A 23 -1.14 21.46 -3.68
CA ILE A 23 -1.45 22.83 -3.25
C ILE A 23 -0.39 23.72 -3.85
N ALA A 24 -0.81 24.68 -4.68
CA ALA A 24 0.05 25.68 -5.28
C ALA A 24 -0.29 27.05 -4.69
N ASN A 25 0.64 27.64 -3.95
CA ASN A 25 0.54 29.01 -3.47
C ASN A 25 1.37 29.92 -4.37
N LYS A 26 0.76 30.99 -4.84
CA LYS A 26 1.39 31.99 -5.69
C LYS A 26 1.60 33.26 -4.88
N GLU A 27 2.84 33.70 -4.78
CA GLU A 27 3.19 34.97 -4.16
C GLU A 27 3.91 35.86 -5.18
N ILE A 28 3.80 37.16 -5.00
CA ILE A 28 4.46 38.15 -5.86
C ILE A 28 5.60 38.75 -5.03
N ALA A 29 6.83 38.61 -5.52
CA ALA A 29 8.00 39.23 -4.92
C ALA A 29 7.96 40.76 -5.09
N VAL A 30 8.78 41.47 -4.30
CA VAL A 30 8.84 42.95 -4.31
C VAL A 30 9.22 43.52 -5.69
N ASP A 31 9.90 42.74 -6.53
CA ASP A 31 10.30 43.08 -7.89
C ASP A 31 9.23 42.72 -8.96
N GLY A 32 8.08 42.17 -8.55
CA GLY A 32 7.01 41.73 -9.44
C GLY A 32 7.15 40.30 -9.96
N THR A 33 8.20 39.57 -9.58
CA THR A 33 8.38 38.17 -9.97
C THR A 33 7.35 37.27 -9.27
N GLU A 34 6.69 36.40 -10.03
CA GLU A 34 5.78 35.40 -9.47
C GLU A 34 6.58 34.20 -8.92
N VAL A 35 6.39 33.91 -7.64
CA VAL A 35 6.97 32.75 -6.96
C VAL A 35 5.87 31.73 -6.70
N ILE A 36 6.05 30.51 -7.20
CA ILE A 36 5.08 29.42 -7.03
C ILE A 36 5.64 28.41 -6.03
N PHE A 37 5.00 28.32 -4.87
CA PHE A 37 5.28 27.29 -3.87
C PHE A 37 4.37 26.10 -4.12
N LEU A 38 4.97 24.94 -4.40
CA LEU A 38 4.25 23.67 -4.55
C LEU A 38 4.41 22.85 -3.28
N GLN A 39 3.30 22.53 -2.62
CA GLN A 39 3.27 21.62 -1.49
C GLN A 39 2.53 20.34 -1.88
N GLN A 40 3.26 19.21 -1.86
CA GLN A 40 2.68 17.88 -1.98
C GLN A 40 2.18 17.43 -0.61
N ASN A 41 0.94 16.93 -0.55
CA ASN A 41 0.36 16.43 0.69
C ASN A 41 0.71 14.93 0.84
N TYR A 42 1.59 14.56 1.77
CA TYR A 42 2.03 13.17 1.94
C TYR A 42 1.06 12.36 2.82
N ASN A 43 -0.21 12.26 2.39
CA ASN A 43 -1.28 11.61 3.17
C ASN A 43 -2.17 10.71 2.31
N LYS A 44 -1.57 10.18 1.24
CA LYS A 44 -2.25 9.43 0.19
C LYS A 44 -2.73 8.07 0.70
N LYS A 45 -3.99 7.72 0.44
CA LYS A 45 -4.50 6.37 0.67
C LYS A 45 -3.97 5.45 -0.43
N ILE A 46 -3.45 4.29 -0.04
CA ILE A 46 -2.86 3.30 -0.94
C ILE A 46 -3.52 1.96 -0.62
N ASP A 47 -4.10 1.31 -1.61
CA ASP A 47 -4.64 -0.03 -1.50
C ASP A 47 -3.80 -0.97 -2.38
N LEU A 48 -3.15 -1.96 -1.77
CA LEU A 48 -2.50 -3.05 -2.51
C LEU A 48 -3.49 -4.21 -2.64
N ILE A 49 -3.78 -4.60 -3.87
CA ILE A 49 -4.86 -5.52 -4.21
C ILE A 49 -4.26 -6.81 -4.76
N ALA A 50 -4.51 -7.91 -4.06
CA ALA A 50 -4.33 -9.28 -4.54
C ALA A 50 -5.65 -9.70 -5.19
N THR A 51 -5.63 -10.08 -6.46
CA THR A 51 -6.85 -10.49 -7.18
C THR A 51 -7.06 -12.00 -7.09
N LYS A 52 -8.26 -12.47 -7.44
CA LYS A 52 -8.51 -13.91 -7.55
C LYS A 52 -7.69 -14.56 -8.66
N GLU A 53 -7.32 -13.80 -9.69
CA GLU A 53 -6.63 -14.29 -10.88
C GLU A 53 -5.10 -14.26 -10.74
N SER A 54 -4.57 -13.29 -9.97
CA SER A 54 -3.13 -13.08 -9.81
C SER A 54 -2.77 -12.35 -8.51
N GLY A 55 -1.49 -12.42 -8.12
CA GLY A 55 -0.98 -11.69 -6.95
C GLY A 55 -1.36 -12.31 -5.61
N TRP A 56 -1.57 -13.62 -5.56
CA TRP A 56 -2.00 -14.34 -4.35
C TRP A 56 -0.99 -14.22 -3.20
N ILE A 57 -1.52 -13.97 -2.01
CA ILE A 57 -0.77 -13.92 -0.76
C ILE A 57 -0.77 -15.33 -0.16
N ASP A 58 0.40 -15.87 0.17
CA ASP A 58 0.50 -17.18 0.83
C ASP A 58 0.24 -17.07 2.35
N SER A 59 0.08 -18.23 3.01
CA SER A 59 -0.18 -18.29 4.46
C SER A 59 0.93 -17.69 5.31
N PHE A 60 2.20 -17.77 4.87
CA PHE A 60 3.32 -17.17 5.59
C PHE A 60 3.28 -15.64 5.49
N GLN A 61 3.05 -15.11 4.30
CA GLN A 61 2.90 -13.68 4.03
C GLN A 61 1.69 -13.11 4.76
N LYS A 62 0.55 -13.80 4.76
CA LYS A 62 -0.64 -13.40 5.52
C LYS A 62 -0.31 -13.25 7.01
N LYS A 63 0.32 -14.26 7.61
CA LYS A 63 0.70 -14.23 9.03
C LYS A 63 1.66 -13.08 9.35
N GLN A 64 2.62 -12.80 8.47
CA GLN A 64 3.54 -11.67 8.62
C GLN A 64 2.80 -10.33 8.51
N LEU A 65 1.88 -10.19 7.54
CA LEU A 65 1.03 -9.00 7.41
C LEU A 65 0.20 -8.75 8.66
N GLU A 66 -0.45 -9.79 9.20
CA GLU A 66 -1.21 -9.70 10.45
C GLU A 66 -0.35 -9.26 11.63
N GLN A 67 0.92 -9.67 11.68
CA GLN A 67 1.86 -9.22 12.71
C GLN A 67 2.26 -7.75 12.53
N LEU A 68 2.50 -7.31 11.30
CA LEU A 68 2.84 -5.92 10.99
C LEU A 68 1.65 -4.99 11.30
N ALA A 69 0.43 -5.39 10.92
CA ALA A 69 -0.78 -4.64 11.19
C ALA A 69 -1.13 -4.53 12.69
N LYS A 70 -0.51 -5.30 13.58
CA LYS A 70 -0.74 -5.17 15.03
C LYS A 70 0.12 -4.10 15.70
N LYS A 71 1.25 -3.70 15.08
CA LYS A 71 2.28 -2.90 15.77
C LYS A 71 2.07 -1.38 15.69
N VAL A 72 1.14 -0.90 14.86
CA VAL A 72 0.90 0.55 14.67
C VAL A 72 2.20 1.33 14.36
N GLU A 73 3.08 0.75 13.54
CA GLU A 73 4.33 1.36 13.11
C GLU A 73 4.24 1.85 11.65
N GLN A 74 5.25 2.62 11.24
CA GLN A 74 5.50 2.97 9.85
C GLN A 74 6.47 1.97 9.21
N TYR A 75 6.28 1.69 7.93
CA TYR A 75 7.04 0.72 7.15
C TYR A 75 7.46 1.34 5.82
N GLU A 76 8.65 0.97 5.33
CA GLU A 76 9.05 1.28 3.95
C GLU A 76 8.28 0.34 3.01
N LEU A 77 7.46 0.90 2.12
CA LEU A 77 6.88 0.21 0.98
C LEU A 77 7.77 0.45 -0.24
N ILE A 78 8.32 -0.62 -0.79
CA ILE A 78 9.00 -0.61 -2.09
C ILE A 78 8.03 -1.23 -3.09
N PHE A 79 7.50 -0.43 -4.00
CA PHE A 79 6.63 -0.88 -5.09
C PHE A 79 7.36 -0.68 -6.42
N TYR A 80 7.97 -1.75 -6.92
CA TYR A 80 8.90 -1.72 -8.06
C TYR A 80 10.08 -0.77 -7.84
N GLN A 81 10.07 0.42 -8.45
CA GLN A 81 11.13 1.43 -8.33
C GLN A 81 10.75 2.57 -7.39
N LYS A 82 9.50 2.59 -6.89
CA LYS A 82 9.02 3.61 -5.96
C LYS A 82 9.23 3.15 -4.53
N LYS A 83 9.71 4.07 -3.69
CA LYS A 83 9.84 3.90 -2.25
C LYS A 83 9.00 4.95 -1.55
N MET A 84 8.25 4.54 -0.54
CA MET A 84 7.39 5.42 0.25
C MET A 84 7.29 4.90 1.68
N MET A 85 7.18 5.81 2.64
CA MET A 85 6.87 5.46 4.02
C MET A 85 5.36 5.33 4.14
N VAL A 86 4.90 4.22 4.69
CA VAL A 86 3.47 3.94 4.84
C VAL A 86 3.16 3.42 6.23
N ARG A 87 1.91 3.57 6.66
CA ARG A 87 1.34 2.84 7.79
C ARG A 87 0.07 2.12 7.36
N PHE A 88 -0.36 1.13 8.12
CA PHE A 88 -1.70 0.56 7.93
C PHE A 88 -2.78 1.58 8.25
N ARG A 89 -3.87 1.52 7.47
CA ARG A 89 -5.00 2.44 7.58
C ARG A 89 -5.96 1.99 8.68
N TYR A 90 -5.59 2.21 9.93
CA TYR A 90 -6.39 1.83 11.11
C TYR A 90 -7.70 2.62 11.24
N GLU A 91 -7.77 3.79 10.62
CA GLU A 91 -8.99 4.60 10.55
C GLU A 91 -10.07 4.03 9.63
N ASP A 92 -9.77 2.97 8.87
CA ASP A 92 -10.69 2.30 7.94
C ASP A 92 -10.58 0.76 8.04
N PRO A 93 -11.06 0.16 9.15
CA PRO A 93 -10.96 -1.27 9.39
C PRO A 93 -11.91 -2.10 8.48
N PRO A 94 -11.55 -3.36 8.16
CA PRO A 94 -10.25 -3.97 8.44
C PRO A 94 -9.16 -3.40 7.51
N CYS A 95 -7.98 -3.13 8.06
CA CYS A 95 -6.82 -2.67 7.28
C CYS A 95 -6.19 -3.78 6.43
N LEU A 96 -6.48 -5.04 6.78
CA LEU A 96 -6.17 -6.24 6.03
C LEU A 96 -7.47 -7.00 5.80
N ASP A 97 -7.94 -6.98 4.56
CA ASP A 97 -9.16 -7.67 4.15
C ASP A 97 -8.76 -8.80 3.20
N LEU A 98 -8.48 -9.98 3.74
CA LEU A 98 -7.94 -11.11 3.00
C LEU A 98 -8.85 -12.33 3.11
N GLU A 99 -9.29 -12.83 1.96
CA GLU A 99 -10.15 -14.00 1.83
C GLU A 99 -9.37 -15.18 1.26
N PRO A 100 -9.59 -16.41 1.78
CA PRO A 100 -8.97 -17.60 1.23
C PRO A 100 -9.53 -17.93 -0.16
N ILE A 101 -8.66 -18.40 -1.05
CA ILE A 101 -9.05 -19.03 -2.30
C ILE A 101 -9.36 -20.48 -1.99
N THR A 102 -10.61 -20.89 -2.20
CA THR A 102 -11.04 -22.28 -2.06
C THR A 102 -10.11 -23.18 -2.90
N PRO A 103 -9.57 -24.27 -2.34
CA PRO A 103 -8.59 -25.08 -3.05
C PRO A 103 -9.15 -25.64 -4.36
N ILE A 104 -8.34 -25.54 -5.42
CA ILE A 104 -8.54 -26.33 -6.65
C ILE A 104 -8.15 -27.77 -6.30
N VAL A 105 -9.02 -28.71 -6.69
CA VAL A 105 -9.13 -30.09 -6.20
C VAL A 105 -7.83 -30.93 -6.26
N ASP A 106 -6.77 -30.50 -6.95
CA ASP A 106 -5.59 -31.32 -7.26
C ASP A 106 -4.22 -30.75 -6.84
N ALA A 107 -4.15 -29.70 -6.02
CA ALA A 107 -2.86 -29.14 -5.58
C ALA A 107 -2.65 -29.26 -4.06
N PRO A 108 -1.47 -29.69 -3.58
CA PRO A 108 -1.16 -29.74 -2.16
C PRO A 108 -1.21 -28.34 -1.53
N GLN A 109 -2.30 -28.09 -0.80
CA GLN A 109 -2.49 -27.29 0.43
C GLN A 109 -1.62 -26.04 0.69
N LEU A 110 -1.19 -25.30 -0.31
CA LEU A 110 -0.76 -23.92 -0.10
C LEU A 110 -2.01 -23.05 -0.07
N GLU A 111 -2.48 -22.73 1.14
CA GLU A 111 -3.54 -21.74 1.34
C GLU A 111 -3.10 -20.42 0.70
N LYS A 112 -3.89 -19.99 -0.28
CA LYS A 112 -3.72 -18.74 -1.00
C LYS A 112 -4.82 -17.79 -0.60
N TYR A 113 -4.49 -16.52 -0.54
CA TYR A 113 -5.37 -15.46 -0.12
C TYR A 113 -5.38 -14.36 -1.18
N PHE A 114 -6.56 -13.79 -1.41
CA PHE A 114 -6.74 -12.58 -2.22
C PHE A 114 -7.43 -11.52 -1.38
N GLY A 115 -7.42 -10.27 -1.82
CA GLY A 115 -8.04 -9.17 -1.09
C GLY A 115 -7.17 -7.93 -1.07
N ILE A 116 -7.32 -7.12 -0.02
CA ILE A 116 -6.82 -5.75 0.03
C ILE A 116 -5.97 -5.51 1.28
N ILE A 117 -4.80 -4.90 1.07
CA ILE A 117 -3.96 -4.33 2.13
C ILE A 117 -4.12 -2.81 2.07
N LYS A 118 -4.83 -2.23 3.04
CA LYS A 118 -5.11 -0.80 3.13
C LYS A 118 -3.98 -0.07 3.87
N LEU A 119 -3.27 0.77 3.14
CA LEU A 119 -2.12 1.55 3.59
C LEU A 119 -2.39 3.06 3.43
N LYS A 120 -1.54 3.85 4.06
CA LYS A 120 -1.51 5.31 3.93
C LYS A 120 -0.08 5.82 3.97
N GLU A 121 0.27 6.68 3.02
CA GLU A 121 1.55 7.40 3.04
C GLU A 121 1.63 8.33 4.25
N VAL A 122 2.83 8.45 4.83
CA VAL A 122 3.12 9.22 6.05
C VAL A 122 4.30 10.17 5.87
#